data_AF-A0A352FPQ9-F1
#
_entry.id   AF-A0A352FPQ9-F1
#
_cell.length_a   1.000
_cell.length_b   1.000
_cell.length_c   1.000
_cell.angle_alpha   90.00
_cell.angle_beta   90.00
_cell.angle_gamma   90.00
#
_symmetry.space_group_name_H-M   'P 1'
#
loop_
_entity.id
_entity.type
_entity.pdbx_description
1 polymer ?
#
loop_
_entity_poly.entity_id
_entity_poly.type
_entity_poly.pdbx_seq_one_letter_code
_entity_poly.pdbx_strand_id
1 'polypeptide(L)'
;ANLMLARASGRQKEISLRSALGASRWRILRQLMVESFVIALIGGALGILVAFWGIDLLKAANPGEAAKYAPGWSRIGINFPVLAFTLALSLLSGLVFGLAPAWQFSKPDLNSALKESGRQTTAGSHRLRSLLVVFEIALSLVLLIGAGLLFRSFVALLKTNPGFNSEGVLTMNLNLPFAKYKEDAQRAAFYSDLVQRVKGLPGVQSAAAVNYIPLGGSNSSDSFLIEGTAEPPPGQEHNGRYRVCTPDYFQTMGISLLRGRGFTDQDKRASQPVVIVNETLARRYWPNGDALGKRIRFYGSLERAPWMEIVGIVQDVKHELNLPVEPEYYLPHAQDSWNAMVLVARTTAEPGSMAAPIRQQVLALDKDQPVFDVRSMREVRAISVTLYTFGFAMMAIFATVAVVLAAIGIYGVMAFAVT
;
A
#
# COMPACT_ATOMS: atom_id res chain seq x y z
N ALA A 1 9.74 -31.87 -8.22
CA ALA A 1 10.00 -32.17 -9.64
C ALA A 1 11.42 -32.73 -9.87
N ASN A 2 12.48 -31.93 -9.65
CA ASN A 2 13.86 -32.32 -9.95
C ASN A 2 14.32 -33.60 -9.24
N LEU A 3 13.95 -33.79 -7.97
CA LEU A 3 14.30 -34.98 -7.19
C LEU A 3 13.62 -36.27 -7.70
N MET A 4 12.44 -36.18 -8.31
CA MET A 4 11.76 -37.34 -8.92
C MET A 4 12.42 -37.76 -10.22
N LEU A 5 12.79 -36.79 -11.06
CA LEU A 5 13.56 -37.05 -12.27
C LEU A 5 14.94 -37.64 -11.93
N ALA A 6 15.56 -37.15 -10.86
CA ALA A 6 16.83 -37.66 -10.35
C ALA A 6 16.71 -39.11 -9.85
N ARG A 7 15.70 -39.43 -9.01
CA ARG A 7 15.41 -40.81 -8.57
C ARG A 7 15.06 -41.76 -9.71
N ALA A 8 14.39 -41.29 -10.77
CA ALA A 8 14.03 -42.13 -11.90
C ALA A 8 15.26 -42.69 -12.66
N SER A 9 16.38 -41.95 -12.66
CA SER A 9 17.65 -42.39 -13.26
C SER A 9 18.29 -43.55 -12.49
N GLY A 10 18.24 -43.52 -11.16
CA GLY A 10 18.76 -44.61 -10.32
C GLY A 10 17.94 -45.91 -10.39
N ARG A 11 16.66 -45.80 -10.78
CA ARG A 11 15.73 -46.93 -10.92
C ARG A 11 15.71 -47.57 -12.31
N GLN A 12 16.56 -47.09 -13.22
CA GLN A 12 16.64 -47.62 -14.57
C GLN A 12 16.99 -49.11 -14.59
N LYS A 13 17.91 -49.58 -13.71
CA LYS A 13 18.21 -51.02 -13.55
C LYS A 13 17.01 -51.85 -13.04
N GLU A 14 16.26 -51.33 -12.08
CA GLU A 14 15.04 -51.97 -11.51
C GLU A 14 13.94 -52.10 -12.58
N ILE A 15 13.73 -51.03 -13.36
CA ILE A 15 12.73 -50.97 -14.44
C ILE A 15 13.09 -51.91 -15.59
N SER A 16 14.38 -51.97 -15.96
CA SER A 16 14.90 -52.90 -16.97
C SER A 16 14.72 -54.36 -16.53
N LEU A 17 15.03 -54.69 -15.27
CA LEU A 17 14.86 -56.04 -14.73
C LEU A 17 13.40 -56.47 -14.69
N ARG A 18 12.48 -55.60 -14.26
CA ARG A 18 11.03 -55.88 -14.28
C ARG A 18 10.47 -56.05 -15.69
N SER A 19 10.98 -55.28 -16.63
CA SER A 19 10.60 -55.40 -18.05
C SER A 19 11.09 -56.73 -18.64
N ALA A 20 12.31 -57.17 -18.29
CA ALA A 20 12.86 -58.47 -18.68
C ALA A 20 12.07 -59.65 -18.07
N LEU A 21 11.50 -59.47 -16.88
CA LEU A 21 10.61 -60.44 -16.21
C LEU A 21 9.16 -60.40 -16.71
N GLY A 22 8.85 -59.63 -17.77
CA GLY A 22 7.53 -59.62 -18.41
C GLY A 22 6.52 -58.63 -17.80
N ALA A 23 6.95 -57.66 -16.99
CA ALA A 23 6.04 -56.64 -16.49
C ALA A 23 5.51 -55.76 -17.63
N SER A 24 4.19 -55.68 -17.77
CA SER A 24 3.55 -54.79 -18.75
C SER A 24 3.93 -53.32 -18.53
N ARG A 25 4.11 -52.56 -19.63
CA ARG A 25 4.43 -51.12 -19.60
C ARG A 25 3.44 -50.33 -18.74
N TRP A 26 2.16 -50.72 -18.78
CA TRP A 26 1.09 -50.11 -17.98
C TRP A 26 1.30 -50.26 -16.46
N ARG A 27 1.82 -51.40 -16.00
CA ARG A 27 2.09 -51.65 -14.58
C ARG A 27 3.19 -50.74 -14.05
N ILE A 28 4.24 -50.52 -14.84
CA ILE A 28 5.36 -49.63 -14.50
C ILE A 28 4.90 -48.17 -14.52
N LEU A 29 4.12 -47.78 -15.54
CA LEU A 29 3.57 -46.43 -15.67
C LEU A 29 2.64 -46.09 -14.49
N ARG A 30 1.73 -47.00 -14.13
CA ARG A 30 0.79 -46.83 -13.01
C ARG A 30 1.52 -46.66 -11.68
N GLN A 31 2.58 -47.43 -11.45
CA GLN A 31 3.37 -47.33 -10.22
C GLN A 31 4.04 -45.95 -10.10
N LEU A 32 4.73 -45.49 -11.14
CA LEU A 32 5.39 -44.18 -11.15
C LEU A 32 4.37 -43.04 -10.98
N MET A 33 3.22 -43.14 -11.66
CA MET A 33 2.14 -42.17 -11.51
C MET A 33 1.64 -42.12 -10.06
N VAL A 34 1.36 -43.26 -9.42
CA VAL A 34 0.86 -43.30 -8.03
C VAL A 34 1.89 -42.70 -7.06
N GLU A 35 3.17 -43.03 -7.20
CA GLU A 35 4.23 -42.45 -6.36
C GLU A 35 4.34 -40.93 -6.55
N SER A 36 4.23 -40.43 -7.79
CA SER A 36 4.17 -38.99 -8.10
C SER A 36 2.94 -38.30 -7.54
N PHE A 37 1.76 -38.92 -7.63
CA PHE A 37 0.52 -38.38 -7.07
C PHE A 37 0.55 -38.32 -5.54
N VAL A 38 1.06 -39.34 -4.86
CA VAL A 38 1.18 -39.36 -3.40
C VAL A 38 2.07 -38.23 -2.92
N ILE A 39 3.24 -38.05 -3.56
CA ILE A 39 4.17 -36.98 -3.18
C ILE A 39 3.58 -35.60 -3.50
N ALA A 40 2.87 -35.46 -4.63
CA ALA A 40 2.20 -34.22 -4.98
C ALA A 40 1.05 -33.87 -4.00
N LEU A 41 0.27 -34.85 -3.56
CA LEU A 41 -0.79 -34.67 -2.57
C LEU A 41 -0.25 -34.30 -1.19
N ILE A 42 0.82 -34.95 -0.73
CA ILE A 42 1.49 -34.59 0.54
C ILE A 42 2.05 -33.17 0.44
N GLY A 43 2.69 -32.82 -0.68
CA GLY A 43 3.17 -31.47 -0.93
C GLY A 43 2.04 -30.43 -0.93
N GLY A 44 0.92 -30.73 -1.57
CA GLY A 44 -0.29 -29.89 -1.54
C GLY A 44 -0.87 -29.72 -0.13
N ALA A 45 -0.95 -30.80 0.65
CA ALA A 45 -1.44 -30.77 2.02
C ALA A 45 -0.54 -29.93 2.95
N LEU A 46 0.79 -30.12 2.86
CA LEU A 46 1.75 -29.30 3.59
C LEU A 46 1.69 -27.83 3.16
N GLY A 47 1.50 -27.55 1.87
CA GLY A 47 1.32 -26.20 1.35
C GLY A 47 0.08 -25.51 1.92
N ILE A 48 -1.04 -26.22 2.04
CA ILE A 48 -2.27 -25.71 2.69
C ILE A 48 -2.01 -25.41 4.17
N LEU A 49 -1.29 -26.28 4.87
CA LEU A 49 -0.98 -26.11 6.28
C LEU A 49 -0.08 -24.88 6.54
N VAL A 50 0.92 -24.67 5.68
CA VAL A 50 1.73 -23.44 5.67
C VAL A 50 0.85 -22.21 5.36
N ALA A 51 -0.10 -22.32 4.45
CA ALA A 51 -1.02 -21.22 4.13
C ALA A 51 -1.91 -20.85 5.32
N PHE A 52 -2.39 -21.82 6.11
CA PHE A 52 -3.15 -21.55 7.33
C PHE A 52 -2.34 -20.69 8.30
N TRP A 53 -1.13 -21.14 8.66
CA TRP A 53 -0.26 -20.41 9.58
C TRP A 53 0.18 -19.05 9.01
N GLY A 54 0.45 -18.97 7.71
CA GLY A 54 0.85 -17.74 7.04
C GLY A 54 -0.25 -16.68 7.06
N ILE A 55 -1.51 -17.08 6.84
CA ILE A 55 -2.66 -16.17 6.91
C ILE A 55 -2.88 -15.68 8.34
N ASP A 56 -2.73 -16.55 9.35
CA ASP A 56 -2.89 -16.17 10.75
C ASP A 56 -1.79 -15.20 11.20
N LEU A 57 -0.53 -15.47 10.82
CA LEU A 57 0.59 -14.56 11.08
C LEU A 57 0.38 -13.21 10.40
N LEU A 58 -0.13 -13.21 9.17
CA LEU A 58 -0.39 -11.98 8.41
C LEU A 58 -1.54 -11.16 9.02
N LYS A 59 -2.57 -11.82 9.57
CA LYS A 59 -3.64 -11.18 10.32
C LYS A 59 -3.14 -10.62 11.66
N ALA A 60 -2.29 -11.36 12.37
CA ALA A 60 -1.73 -10.94 13.65
C ALA A 60 -0.75 -9.76 13.51
N ALA A 61 0.03 -9.72 12.43
CA ALA A 61 0.99 -8.66 12.15
C ALA A 61 0.35 -7.33 11.72
N ASN A 62 -0.95 -7.31 11.42
CA ASN A 62 -1.65 -6.12 10.95
C ASN A 62 -2.91 -5.84 11.81
N PRO A 63 -2.78 -5.03 12.88
CA PRO A 63 -3.87 -4.80 13.82
C PRO A 63 -5.00 -3.99 13.16
N GLY A 64 -6.08 -4.66 12.76
CA GLY A 64 -7.47 -4.16 12.61
C GLY A 64 -7.78 -3.06 11.58
N GLU A 65 -6.86 -2.15 11.29
CA GLU A 65 -7.07 -0.90 10.56
C GLU A 65 -6.98 -1.06 9.04
N ALA A 66 -6.13 -1.96 8.55
CA ALA A 66 -6.01 -2.25 7.12
C ALA A 66 -7.30 -2.81 6.51
N ALA A 67 -8.13 -3.47 7.31
CA ALA A 67 -9.42 -3.99 6.88
C ALA A 67 -10.39 -2.88 6.43
N LYS A 68 -10.21 -1.65 6.91
CA LYS A 68 -11.01 -0.47 6.55
C LYS A 68 -10.62 0.09 5.17
N TYR A 69 -9.36 -0.09 4.75
CA TYR A 69 -8.80 0.52 3.54
C TYR A 69 -8.49 -0.49 2.42
N ALA A 70 -8.54 -1.80 2.70
CA ALA A 70 -8.37 -2.86 1.71
C ALA A 70 -9.69 -3.64 1.51
N PRO A 71 -10.44 -3.35 0.42
CA PRO A 71 -11.66 -4.09 0.09
C PRO A 71 -11.37 -5.60 0.01
N GLY A 72 -12.09 -6.39 0.80
CA GLY A 72 -11.94 -7.85 0.83
C GLY A 72 -10.95 -8.41 1.85
N TRP A 73 -10.33 -7.59 2.70
CA TRP A 73 -9.46 -8.07 3.80
C TRP A 73 -10.14 -9.09 4.71
N SER A 74 -11.43 -8.87 5.03
CA SER A 74 -12.24 -9.80 5.82
C SER A 74 -12.53 -11.13 5.12
N ARG A 75 -12.36 -11.19 3.79
CA ARG A 75 -12.51 -12.41 2.98
C ARG A 75 -11.19 -13.14 2.78
N ILE A 76 -10.07 -12.63 3.30
CA ILE A 76 -8.77 -13.31 3.26
C ILE A 76 -8.84 -14.53 4.19
N GLY A 77 -8.93 -15.70 3.58
CA GLY A 77 -9.01 -16.98 4.25
C GLY A 77 -8.96 -18.12 3.25
N ILE A 78 -8.75 -19.33 3.77
CA ILE A 78 -8.79 -20.54 2.96
C ILE A 78 -10.25 -20.88 2.75
N ASN A 79 -10.70 -20.76 1.50
CA ASN A 79 -12.06 -21.07 1.08
C ASN A 79 -12.05 -22.24 0.09
N PHE A 80 -13.24 -22.76 -0.22
CA PHE A 80 -13.38 -23.91 -1.12
C PHE A 80 -12.74 -23.68 -2.51
N PRO A 81 -12.87 -22.51 -3.18
CA PRO A 81 -12.15 -22.24 -4.42
C PRO A 81 -10.63 -22.38 -4.31
N VAL A 82 -10.02 -21.88 -3.22
CA VAL A 82 -8.57 -22.01 -2.98
C VAL A 82 -8.19 -23.48 -2.80
N LEU A 83 -8.94 -24.24 -2.00
CA LEU A 83 -8.69 -25.67 -1.78
C LEU A 83 -8.82 -26.47 -3.08
N ALA A 84 -9.87 -26.22 -3.86
CA ALA A 84 -10.10 -26.87 -5.15
C ALA A 84 -8.98 -26.55 -6.15
N PHE A 85 -8.54 -25.28 -6.20
CA PHE A 85 -7.43 -24.85 -7.03
C PHE A 85 -6.10 -25.50 -6.62
N THR A 86 -5.78 -25.53 -5.33
CA THR A 86 -4.56 -26.20 -4.81
C THR A 86 -4.58 -27.69 -5.10
N LEU A 87 -5.73 -28.35 -4.95
CA LEU A 87 -5.90 -29.76 -5.31
C LEU A 87 -5.67 -29.99 -6.80
N ALA A 88 -6.29 -29.16 -7.67
CA ALA A 88 -6.12 -29.24 -9.12
C ALA A 88 -4.65 -29.06 -9.53
N LEU A 89 -3.94 -28.07 -8.95
CA LEU A 89 -2.51 -27.86 -9.18
C LEU A 89 -1.64 -29.02 -8.70
N SER A 90 -1.97 -29.61 -7.55
CA SER A 90 -1.24 -30.76 -7.00
C SER A 90 -1.39 -31.97 -7.93
N LEU A 91 -2.61 -32.24 -8.41
CA LEU A 91 -2.89 -33.30 -9.36
C LEU A 91 -2.20 -33.03 -10.71
N LEU A 92 -2.28 -31.82 -11.23
CA LEU A 92 -1.61 -31.43 -12.48
C LEU A 92 -0.09 -31.58 -12.37
N SER A 93 0.50 -31.19 -11.23
CA SER A 93 1.92 -31.35 -10.96
C SER A 93 2.32 -32.83 -10.92
N GLY A 94 1.55 -33.67 -10.21
CA GLY A 94 1.76 -35.12 -10.20
C GLY A 94 1.64 -35.73 -11.60
N LEU A 95 0.72 -35.25 -12.41
CA LEU A 95 0.52 -35.69 -13.79
C LEU A 95 1.72 -35.31 -14.68
N VAL A 96 2.09 -34.03 -14.73
CA VAL A 96 3.18 -33.52 -15.58
C VAL A 96 4.52 -34.15 -15.19
N PHE A 97 4.84 -34.18 -13.90
CA PHE A 97 6.14 -34.70 -13.44
C PHE A 97 6.19 -36.22 -13.30
N GLY A 98 5.04 -36.90 -13.27
CA GLY A 98 4.97 -38.37 -13.35
C GLY A 98 5.01 -38.88 -14.79
N LEU A 99 4.39 -38.17 -15.74
CA LEU A 99 4.42 -38.53 -17.17
C LEU A 99 5.76 -38.25 -17.83
N ALA A 100 6.47 -37.17 -17.45
CA ALA A 100 7.76 -36.82 -18.02
C ALA A 100 8.81 -37.96 -17.96
N PRO A 101 9.11 -38.59 -16.80
CA PRO A 101 10.00 -39.74 -16.75
C PRO A 101 9.37 -40.98 -17.40
N ALA A 102 8.06 -41.21 -17.24
CA ALA A 102 7.40 -42.38 -17.80
C ALA A 102 7.49 -42.45 -19.33
N TRP A 103 7.38 -41.32 -20.02
CA TRP A 103 7.55 -41.25 -21.47
C TRP A 103 9.01 -41.45 -21.90
N GLN A 104 9.96 -40.92 -21.12
CA GLN A 104 11.39 -41.05 -21.38
C GLN A 104 11.88 -42.52 -21.24
N PHE A 105 11.33 -43.30 -20.31
CA PHE A 105 11.69 -44.71 -20.11
C PHE A 105 10.81 -45.70 -20.90
N SER A 106 9.74 -45.25 -21.57
CA SER A 106 8.84 -46.12 -22.35
C SER A 106 9.40 -46.53 -23.73
N LYS A 107 10.56 -46.00 -24.14
CA LYS A 107 11.34 -46.49 -25.30
C LYS A 107 12.60 -47.23 -24.83
N PRO A 108 12.49 -48.48 -24.31
CA PRO A 108 13.66 -49.27 -24.02
C PRO A 108 14.26 -49.75 -25.33
N ASP A 109 15.39 -49.18 -25.73
CA ASP A 109 16.22 -49.77 -26.78
C ASP A 109 17.00 -50.93 -26.13
N LEU A 110 16.33 -52.08 -26.02
CA LEU A 110 16.80 -53.29 -25.32
C LEU A 110 18.17 -53.78 -25.81
N ASN A 111 18.57 -53.42 -27.05
CA ASN A 111 19.88 -53.74 -27.60
C ASN A 111 21.02 -52.89 -27.03
N SER A 112 20.73 -51.70 -26.50
CA SER A 112 21.73 -50.78 -25.90
C SER A 112 21.94 -50.99 -24.40
N ALA A 113 21.00 -51.65 -23.71
CA ALA A 113 21.10 -51.88 -22.27
C ALA A 113 21.99 -53.08 -21.90
N LEU A 114 22.25 -53.97 -22.85
CA LEU A 114 23.05 -55.20 -22.68
C LEU A 114 24.42 -55.14 -23.37
N LYS A 115 24.60 -54.25 -24.35
CA LYS A 115 25.90 -53.96 -24.95
C LYS A 115 26.49 -52.70 -24.31
N GLU A 116 27.46 -52.94 -23.44
CA GLU A 116 28.54 -52.02 -23.12
C GLU A 116 28.34 -51.03 -21.96
N SER A 117 29.07 -51.35 -20.90
CA SER A 117 29.35 -50.58 -19.70
C SER A 117 30.20 -49.31 -19.96
N GLY A 118 30.00 -48.57 -21.05
CA GLY A 118 30.96 -47.53 -21.44
C GLY A 118 30.52 -46.37 -22.35
N ARG A 119 29.30 -46.33 -22.91
CA ARG A 119 28.93 -45.25 -23.84
C ARG A 119 27.67 -44.50 -23.42
N GLN A 120 27.90 -43.29 -22.91
CA GLN A 120 26.95 -42.27 -22.49
C GLN A 120 25.80 -42.08 -23.48
N THR A 121 24.62 -42.63 -23.18
CA THR A 121 23.33 -42.18 -23.73
C THR A 121 22.76 -40.97 -22.97
N THR A 122 23.63 -40.18 -22.33
CA THR A 122 23.31 -39.18 -21.29
C THR A 122 23.19 -37.73 -21.79
N ALA A 123 23.21 -37.48 -23.10
CA ALA A 123 23.21 -36.09 -23.62
C ALA A 123 21.81 -35.43 -23.61
N GLY A 124 20.74 -36.18 -23.86
CA GLY A 124 19.37 -35.63 -23.95
C GLY A 124 18.71 -35.36 -22.59
N SER A 125 18.92 -36.24 -21.61
CA SER A 125 18.36 -36.09 -20.25
C SER A 125 19.05 -34.98 -19.46
N HIS A 126 20.36 -34.78 -19.68
CA HIS A 126 21.13 -33.72 -19.04
C HIS A 126 20.72 -32.33 -19.57
N ARG A 127 20.51 -32.17 -20.89
CA ARG A 127 20.09 -30.90 -21.49
C ARG A 127 18.73 -30.41 -20.98
N LEU A 128 17.73 -31.30 -20.89
CA LEU A 128 16.41 -30.92 -20.38
C LEU A 128 16.46 -30.53 -18.89
N ARG A 129 17.24 -31.26 -18.06
CA ARG A 129 17.43 -30.91 -16.64
C ARG A 129 18.19 -29.61 -16.45
N SER A 130 19.27 -29.41 -17.21
CA SER A 130 20.02 -28.15 -17.19
C SER A 130 19.13 -26.97 -17.59
N LEU A 131 18.28 -27.12 -18.62
CA LEU A 131 17.31 -26.08 -19.00
C LEU A 131 16.28 -25.81 -17.90
N LEU A 132 15.76 -26.84 -17.24
CA LEU A 132 14.82 -26.67 -16.12
C LEU A 132 15.46 -25.94 -14.93
N VAL A 133 16.71 -26.27 -14.58
CA VAL A 133 17.44 -25.59 -13.50
C VAL A 133 17.79 -24.16 -13.89
N VAL A 134 18.23 -23.91 -15.12
CA VAL A 134 18.49 -22.55 -15.61
C VAL A 134 17.20 -21.71 -15.57
N PHE A 135 16.06 -22.27 -15.99
CA PHE A 135 14.76 -21.59 -15.92
C PHE A 135 14.33 -21.31 -14.47
N GLU A 136 14.50 -22.27 -13.57
CA GLU A 136 14.20 -22.13 -12.14
C GLU A 136 15.07 -21.05 -11.48
N ILE A 137 16.37 -21.03 -11.77
CA ILE A 137 17.31 -20.00 -11.30
C ILE A 137 16.93 -18.64 -11.87
N ALA A 138 16.67 -18.56 -13.18
CA ALA A 138 16.28 -17.31 -13.83
C ALA A 138 15.00 -16.72 -13.20
N LEU A 139 13.97 -17.54 -13.01
CA LEU A 139 12.72 -17.11 -12.36
C LEU A 139 12.95 -16.67 -10.91
N SER A 140 13.77 -17.40 -10.17
CA SER A 140 14.11 -17.06 -8.78
C SER A 140 14.88 -15.74 -8.68
N LEU A 141 15.82 -15.49 -9.60
CA LEU A 141 16.53 -14.22 -9.69
C LEU A 141 15.59 -13.07 -10.02
N VAL A 142 14.67 -13.25 -10.97
CA VAL A 142 13.66 -12.22 -11.30
C VAL A 142 12.79 -11.88 -10.10
N LEU A 143 12.29 -12.89 -9.37
CA LEU A 143 11.51 -12.67 -8.15
C LEU A 143 12.32 -11.99 -7.03
N LEU A 144 13.58 -12.40 -6.84
CA LEU A 144 14.47 -11.82 -5.83
C LEU A 144 14.81 -10.36 -6.13
N ILE A 145 15.12 -10.05 -7.40
CA ILE A 145 15.36 -8.67 -7.85
C ILE A 145 14.08 -7.84 -7.65
N GLY A 146 12.92 -8.37 -8.02
CA GLY A 146 11.62 -7.73 -7.79
C GLY A 146 11.37 -7.42 -6.30
N ALA A 147 11.58 -8.40 -5.43
CA ALA A 147 11.45 -8.22 -3.98
C ALA A 147 12.43 -7.17 -3.43
N GLY A 148 13.69 -7.21 -3.86
CA GLY A 148 14.72 -6.26 -3.44
C GLY A 148 14.42 -4.83 -3.91
N LEU A 149 13.92 -4.66 -5.14
CA LEU A 149 13.50 -3.35 -5.65
C LEU A 149 12.27 -2.83 -4.89
N LEU A 150 11.27 -3.66 -4.62
CA LEU A 150 10.12 -3.26 -3.81
C LEU A 150 10.52 -2.86 -2.38
N PHE A 151 11.43 -3.61 -1.76
CA PHE A 151 11.98 -3.24 -0.45
C PHE A 151 12.68 -1.88 -0.49
N ARG A 152 13.54 -1.67 -1.48
CA ARG A 152 14.26 -0.40 -1.67
C ARG A 152 13.28 0.76 -1.86
N SER A 153 12.25 0.57 -2.69
CA SER A 153 11.20 1.57 -2.92
C SER A 153 10.40 1.85 -1.65
N PHE A 154 10.09 0.83 -0.86
CA PHE A 154 9.40 0.99 0.43
C PHE A 154 10.26 1.78 1.44
N VAL A 155 11.56 1.49 1.55
CA VAL A 155 12.47 2.25 2.40
C VAL A 155 12.59 3.71 1.92
N ALA A 156 12.63 3.94 0.60
CA ALA A 156 12.62 5.30 0.05
C ALA A 156 11.31 6.04 0.36
N LEU A 157 10.16 5.34 0.30
CA LEU A 157 8.85 5.89 0.65
C LEU A 157 8.80 6.32 2.13
N LEU A 158 9.32 5.49 3.06
CA LEU A 158 9.37 5.83 4.49
C LEU A 158 10.27 7.03 4.80
N LYS A 159 11.32 7.25 4.00
CA LYS A 159 12.24 8.39 4.12
C LYS A 159 11.75 9.65 3.42
N THR A 160 10.66 9.56 2.65
CA THR A 160 10.10 10.71 1.94
C THR A 160 9.60 11.74 2.96
N ASN A 161 10.06 12.99 2.83
CA ASN A 161 9.54 14.10 3.62
C ASN A 161 8.10 14.41 3.15
N PRO A 162 7.09 14.31 4.02
CA PRO A 162 5.71 14.56 3.63
C PRO A 162 5.36 16.06 3.58
N GLY A 163 6.26 16.96 3.99
CA GLY A 163 6.00 18.40 4.03
C GLY A 163 5.30 18.88 5.30
N PHE A 164 5.23 18.04 6.34
CA PHE A 164 4.71 18.38 7.67
C PHE A 164 5.39 17.52 8.74
N ASN A 165 5.23 17.90 10.02
CA ASN A 165 5.79 17.18 11.15
C ASN A 165 4.69 16.43 11.93
N SER A 166 4.71 15.09 11.84
CA SER A 166 3.77 14.19 12.52
C SER A 166 4.04 13.98 14.01
N GLU A 167 5.24 14.32 14.51
CA GLU A 167 5.63 14.04 15.89
C GLU A 167 4.90 14.95 16.87
N GLY A 168 4.41 14.35 17.96
CA GLY A 168 3.70 15.06 19.02
C GLY A 168 2.39 15.72 18.57
N VAL A 169 1.72 15.20 17.54
CA VAL A 169 0.44 15.75 17.05
C VAL A 169 -0.69 14.75 17.28
N LEU A 170 -1.75 15.19 17.95
CA LEU A 170 -3.03 14.48 18.08
C LEU A 170 -4.04 15.03 17.08
N THR A 171 -4.80 14.14 16.46
CA THR A 171 -5.92 14.48 15.57
C THR A 171 -7.23 13.90 16.08
N MET A 172 -8.32 14.63 15.90
CA MET A 172 -9.66 14.24 16.32
C MET A 172 -10.68 14.75 15.31
N ASN A 173 -11.58 13.89 14.84
CA ASN A 173 -12.64 14.31 13.93
C ASN A 173 -13.84 14.85 14.70
N LEU A 174 -14.40 15.95 14.21
CA LEU A 174 -15.65 16.54 14.66
C LEU A 174 -16.57 16.74 13.46
N ASN A 175 -17.87 16.50 13.67
CA ASN A 175 -18.90 16.75 12.66
C ASN A 175 -20.08 17.46 13.31
N LEU A 176 -20.20 18.76 13.03
CA LEU A 176 -21.29 19.58 13.53
C LEU A 176 -22.60 19.27 12.78
N PRO A 177 -23.69 18.93 13.48
CA PRO A 177 -24.94 18.61 12.82
C PRO A 177 -25.56 19.86 12.19
N PHE A 178 -25.89 19.77 10.89
CA PHE A 178 -26.56 20.85 10.16
C PHE A 178 -27.89 21.30 10.80
N ALA A 179 -28.56 20.43 11.55
CA ALA A 179 -29.79 20.79 12.27
C ALA A 179 -29.57 21.90 13.32
N LYS A 180 -28.39 21.93 13.96
CA LYS A 180 -28.03 22.88 15.03
C LYS A 180 -27.12 24.01 14.55
N TYR A 181 -26.17 23.68 13.65
CA TYR A 181 -25.19 24.62 13.10
C TYR A 181 -25.50 24.87 11.62
N LYS A 182 -26.53 25.68 11.35
CA LYS A 182 -27.00 25.98 9.99
C LYS A 182 -26.14 27.04 9.30
N GLU A 183 -25.79 28.08 10.05
CA GLU A 183 -25.07 29.23 9.52
C GLU A 183 -23.55 29.01 9.54
N ASP A 184 -22.85 29.49 8.52
CA ASP A 184 -21.38 29.48 8.47
C ASP A 184 -20.77 30.14 9.71
N ALA A 185 -21.35 31.27 10.13
CA ALA A 185 -20.88 32.02 11.30
C ALA A 185 -20.92 31.20 12.59
N GLN A 186 -21.93 30.34 12.77
CA GLN A 186 -22.04 29.46 13.94
C GLN A 186 -20.94 28.39 13.93
N ARG A 187 -20.66 27.81 12.76
CA ARG A 187 -19.58 26.82 12.58
C ARG A 187 -18.21 27.46 12.80
N ALA A 188 -17.95 28.62 12.19
CA ALA A 188 -16.71 29.37 12.40
C ALA A 188 -16.46 29.69 13.88
N ALA A 189 -17.48 30.22 14.57
CA ALA A 189 -17.38 30.56 15.98
C ALA A 189 -17.08 29.32 16.84
N PHE A 190 -17.76 28.21 16.60
CA PHE A 190 -17.52 26.96 17.33
C PHE A 190 -16.05 26.50 17.21
N TYR A 191 -15.50 26.45 15.99
CA TYR A 191 -14.12 26.02 15.80
C TYR A 191 -13.10 27.01 16.35
N SER A 192 -13.36 28.32 16.26
CA SER A 192 -12.52 29.35 16.89
C SER A 192 -12.48 29.18 18.42
N ASP A 193 -13.65 29.04 19.06
CA ASP A 193 -13.75 28.87 20.51
C ASP A 193 -13.13 27.55 20.97
N LEU A 194 -13.34 26.48 20.22
CA LEU A 194 -12.75 25.17 20.51
C LEU A 194 -11.23 25.22 20.43
N VAL A 195 -10.66 25.75 19.34
CA VAL A 195 -9.21 25.86 19.17
C VAL A 195 -8.61 26.71 20.30
N GLN A 196 -9.26 27.81 20.68
CA GLN A 196 -8.75 28.67 21.76
C GLN A 196 -8.77 27.97 23.13
N ARG A 197 -9.83 27.20 23.44
CA ARG A 197 -9.89 26.41 24.68
C ARG A 197 -8.84 25.31 24.72
N VAL A 198 -8.61 24.63 23.59
CA VAL A 198 -7.60 23.57 23.50
C VAL A 198 -6.19 24.13 23.62
N LYS A 199 -5.90 25.29 23.02
CA LYS A 199 -4.62 26.00 23.21
C LYS A 199 -4.35 26.33 24.69
N GLY A 200 -5.40 26.59 25.47
CA GLY A 200 -5.28 26.89 26.91
C GLY A 200 -5.00 25.68 27.80
N LEU A 201 -5.02 24.44 27.27
CA LEU A 201 -4.78 23.24 28.07
C LEU A 201 -3.27 23.07 28.38
N PRO A 202 -2.90 22.74 29.62
CA PRO A 202 -1.53 22.35 29.95
C PRO A 202 -1.06 21.18 29.07
N GLY A 203 0.12 21.31 28.47
CA GLY A 203 0.70 20.29 27.59
C GLY A 203 0.36 20.43 26.10
N VAL A 204 -0.51 21.37 25.72
CA VAL A 204 -0.74 21.75 24.31
C VAL A 204 0.19 22.93 23.95
N GLN A 205 0.97 22.77 22.88
CA GLN A 205 1.83 23.83 22.34
C GLN A 205 1.08 24.72 21.35
N SER A 206 0.29 24.12 20.48
CA SER A 206 -0.55 24.81 19.50
C SER A 206 -1.71 23.91 19.08
N ALA A 207 -2.80 24.53 18.63
CA ALA A 207 -3.94 23.81 18.11
C ALA A 207 -4.57 24.55 16.94
N ALA A 208 -5.19 23.78 16.06
CA ALA A 208 -5.85 24.26 14.85
C ALA A 208 -6.92 23.26 14.40
N ALA A 209 -7.75 23.64 13.44
CA ALA A 209 -8.65 22.72 12.76
C ALA A 209 -8.45 22.82 11.23
N VAL A 210 -8.68 21.70 10.53
CA VAL A 210 -8.66 21.62 9.07
C VAL A 210 -9.76 20.69 8.56
N ASN A 211 -10.36 20.92 7.39
CA ASN A 211 -11.35 19.99 6.82
C ASN A 211 -10.78 18.59 6.52
N TYR A 212 -9.57 18.53 5.96
CA TYR A 212 -8.87 17.27 5.67
C TYR A 212 -7.40 17.35 6.06
N ILE A 213 -6.95 16.39 6.88
CA ILE A 213 -5.54 16.22 7.21
C ILE A 213 -4.78 15.50 6.08
N PRO A 214 -3.49 15.79 5.88
CA PRO A 214 -2.63 15.01 5.01
C PRO A 214 -2.59 13.54 5.43
N LEU A 215 -2.50 12.62 4.47
CA LEU A 215 -2.48 11.17 4.69
C LEU A 215 -3.77 10.59 5.31
N GLY A 216 -4.82 11.39 5.49
CA GLY A 216 -6.11 10.95 6.06
C GLY A 216 -6.99 10.11 5.12
N GLY A 217 -6.57 9.93 3.86
CA GLY A 217 -7.30 9.14 2.84
C GLY A 217 -8.55 9.81 2.26
N SER A 218 -8.95 10.97 2.81
CA SER A 218 -10.00 11.82 2.25
C SER A 218 -9.39 13.08 1.66
N ASN A 219 -9.95 13.54 0.54
CA ASN A 219 -9.44 14.70 -0.16
C ASN A 219 -10.63 15.46 -0.79
N SER A 220 -10.49 16.77 -0.88
CA SER A 220 -11.37 17.62 -1.67
C SER A 220 -10.52 18.37 -2.68
N SER A 221 -11.00 18.40 -3.92
CA SER A 221 -10.45 19.21 -4.99
C SER A 221 -11.59 20.01 -5.59
N ASP A 222 -11.30 21.26 -5.92
CA ASP A 222 -12.24 22.10 -6.65
C ASP A 222 -11.49 22.90 -7.72
N SER A 223 -12.22 23.24 -8.77
CA SER A 223 -11.69 23.97 -9.91
C SER A 223 -11.67 25.47 -9.61
N PHE A 224 -10.66 26.17 -10.13
CA PHE A 224 -10.53 27.61 -9.94
C PHE A 224 -10.17 28.34 -11.24
N LEU A 225 -10.44 29.65 -11.22
CA LEU A 225 -10.11 30.59 -12.26
C LEU A 225 -9.01 31.52 -11.76
N ILE A 226 -8.13 31.93 -12.68
CA ILE A 226 -7.03 32.85 -12.40
C ILE A 226 -7.36 34.19 -13.03
N GLU A 227 -7.20 35.27 -12.26
CA GLU A 227 -7.47 36.61 -12.76
C GLU A 227 -6.59 36.95 -13.97
N GLY A 228 -7.19 37.56 -15.00
CA GLY A 228 -6.49 37.96 -16.21
C GLY A 228 -6.18 36.80 -17.17
N THR A 229 -6.66 35.59 -16.91
CA THR A 229 -6.58 34.45 -17.83
C THR A 229 -7.95 34.15 -18.44
N ALA A 230 -7.95 33.64 -19.68
CA ALA A 230 -9.18 33.13 -20.29
C ALA A 230 -9.65 31.89 -19.52
N GLU A 231 -10.97 31.74 -19.40
CA GLU A 231 -11.59 30.57 -18.77
C GLU A 231 -11.19 29.30 -19.55
N PRO A 232 -10.63 28.28 -18.87
CA PRO A 232 -10.26 27.03 -19.53
C PRO A 232 -11.48 26.32 -20.13
N PRO A 233 -11.32 25.64 -21.28
CA PRO A 233 -12.40 24.83 -21.84
C PRO A 233 -12.73 23.64 -20.91
N PRO A 234 -13.95 23.06 -21.01
CA PRO A 234 -14.36 21.92 -20.21
C PRO A 234 -13.36 20.76 -20.29
N GLY A 235 -12.97 20.21 -19.13
CA GLY A 235 -11.97 19.16 -18.99
C GLY A 235 -10.51 19.64 -18.95
N GLN A 236 -10.27 20.95 -19.00
CA GLN A 236 -8.95 21.58 -18.82
C GLN A 236 -8.94 22.59 -17.68
N GLU A 237 -9.88 22.47 -16.74
CA GLU A 237 -9.99 23.37 -15.60
C GLU A 237 -8.74 23.31 -14.73
N HIS A 238 -8.36 24.45 -14.17
CA HIS A 238 -7.33 24.47 -13.13
C HIS A 238 -7.90 23.81 -11.88
N ASN A 239 -7.33 22.68 -11.51
CA ASN A 239 -7.76 21.92 -10.34
C ASN A 239 -6.72 22.06 -9.24
N GLY A 240 -7.20 22.26 -8.02
CA GLY A 240 -6.37 22.26 -6.84
C GLY A 240 -7.08 21.62 -5.66
N ARG A 241 -6.29 21.02 -4.78
CA ARG A 241 -6.77 20.52 -3.50
C ARG A 241 -7.23 21.70 -2.66
N TYR A 242 -8.44 21.56 -2.14
CA TYR A 242 -9.10 22.58 -1.37
C TYR A 242 -9.03 22.23 0.10
N ARG A 243 -8.48 23.15 0.90
CA ARG A 243 -8.42 23.05 2.35
C ARG A 243 -9.06 24.26 3.00
N VAL A 244 -9.71 24.01 4.12
CA VAL A 244 -10.19 25.05 5.03
C VAL A 244 -9.49 24.86 6.33
N CYS A 245 -8.84 25.89 6.86
CA CYS A 245 -8.13 25.79 8.11
C CYS A 245 -8.22 27.04 8.98
N THR A 246 -7.97 26.86 10.27
CA THR A 246 -7.81 27.94 11.25
C THR A 246 -6.40 28.54 11.18
N PRO A 247 -6.16 29.78 11.65
CA PRO A 247 -4.88 30.50 11.55
C PRO A 247 -3.60 29.70 11.86
N ASP A 248 -3.57 28.96 12.96
CA ASP A 248 -2.35 28.29 13.44
C ASP A 248 -2.13 26.91 12.82
N TYR A 249 -2.89 26.53 11.78
CA TYR A 249 -2.80 25.21 11.17
C TYR A 249 -1.39 24.90 10.65
N PHE A 250 -0.80 25.81 9.90
CA PHE A 250 0.54 25.61 9.34
C PHE A 250 1.59 25.44 10.44
N GLN A 251 1.55 26.28 11.48
CA GLN A 251 2.43 26.16 12.65
C GLN A 251 2.21 24.83 13.38
N THR A 252 0.95 24.46 13.63
CA THR A 252 0.59 23.24 14.36
C THR A 252 1.06 21.99 13.62
N MET A 253 0.94 21.97 12.28
CA MET A 253 1.43 20.87 11.45
C MET A 253 2.93 20.96 11.10
N GLY A 254 3.62 22.04 11.47
CA GLY A 254 5.03 22.24 11.07
C GLY A 254 5.20 22.44 9.56
N ILE A 255 4.21 23.05 8.91
CA ILE A 255 4.23 23.44 7.50
C ILE A 255 4.84 24.85 7.43
N SER A 256 5.97 24.98 6.73
CA SER A 256 6.67 26.27 6.60
C SER A 256 5.91 27.23 5.70
N LEU A 257 5.72 28.47 6.16
CA LEU A 257 5.34 29.59 5.30
C LEU A 257 6.60 30.07 4.56
N LEU A 258 6.59 29.99 3.23
CA LEU A 258 7.73 30.35 2.39
C LEU A 258 7.77 31.84 2.10
N ARG A 259 6.61 32.43 1.77
CA ARG A 259 6.47 33.85 1.43
C ARG A 259 5.10 34.39 1.84
N GLY A 260 5.01 35.70 2.05
CA GLY A 260 3.76 36.38 2.44
C GLY A 260 3.44 36.20 3.92
N ARG A 261 2.15 36.03 4.26
CA ARG A 261 1.65 35.86 5.63
C ARG A 261 0.76 34.64 5.78
N GLY A 262 0.64 34.13 7.00
CA GLY A 262 -0.40 33.18 7.39
C GLY A 262 -1.76 33.86 7.54
N PHE A 263 -2.79 33.03 7.74
CA PHE A 263 -4.09 33.53 8.18
C PHE A 263 -4.02 34.11 9.58
N THR A 264 -4.90 35.05 9.87
CA THR A 264 -5.04 35.74 11.15
C THR A 264 -6.50 35.81 11.55
N ASP A 265 -6.78 36.15 12.81
CA ASP A 265 -8.16 36.36 13.27
C ASP A 265 -8.86 37.54 12.57
N GLN A 266 -8.16 38.36 11.79
CA GLN A 266 -8.74 39.45 11.00
C GLN A 266 -9.33 38.97 9.66
N ASP A 267 -8.95 37.78 9.18
CA ASP A 267 -9.41 37.20 7.91
C ASP A 267 -10.83 36.59 8.08
N LYS A 268 -11.80 37.45 8.39
CA LYS A 268 -13.21 37.09 8.65
C LYS A 268 -14.06 37.20 7.40
N ARG A 269 -15.29 36.68 7.42
CA ARG A 269 -16.25 36.80 6.30
C ARG A 269 -16.47 38.24 5.79
N ALA A 270 -16.38 39.23 6.67
CA ALA A 270 -16.56 40.65 6.32
C ALA A 270 -15.27 41.34 5.80
N SER A 271 -14.11 40.68 5.88
CA SER A 271 -12.86 41.20 5.33
C SER A 271 -12.72 40.86 3.85
N GLN A 272 -11.66 41.39 3.22
CA GLN A 272 -11.29 40.96 1.87
C GLN A 272 -11.10 39.42 1.84
N PRO A 273 -11.65 38.71 0.84
CA PRO A 273 -11.42 37.29 0.67
C PRO A 273 -9.94 36.99 0.39
N VAL A 274 -9.37 36.03 1.11
CA VAL A 274 -7.95 35.69 1.02
C VAL A 274 -7.74 34.20 0.89
N VAL A 275 -6.64 33.82 0.27
CA VAL A 275 -6.25 32.44 0.05
C VAL A 275 -4.74 32.29 0.24
N ILE A 276 -4.32 31.12 0.72
CA ILE A 276 -2.91 30.72 0.78
C ILE A 276 -2.73 29.55 -0.17
N VAL A 277 -1.66 29.51 -0.94
CA VAL A 277 -1.40 28.46 -1.93
C VAL A 277 -0.11 27.70 -1.61
N ASN A 278 0.03 26.47 -2.07
CA ASN A 278 1.30 25.77 -1.98
C ASN A 278 2.29 26.23 -3.06
N GLU A 279 3.56 25.89 -2.85
CA GLU A 279 4.65 26.20 -3.77
C GLU A 279 4.41 25.62 -5.18
N THR A 280 3.85 24.41 -5.28
CA THR A 280 3.52 23.77 -6.55
C THR A 280 2.49 24.54 -7.38
N LEU A 281 1.42 25.05 -6.75
CA LEU A 281 0.43 25.89 -7.43
C LEU A 281 1.08 27.19 -7.91
N ALA A 282 1.82 27.87 -7.03
CA ALA A 282 2.50 29.13 -7.35
C ALA A 282 3.45 28.97 -8.55
N ARG A 283 4.32 27.95 -8.54
CA ARG A 283 5.25 27.67 -9.65
C ARG A 283 4.54 27.29 -10.94
N ARG A 284 3.44 26.54 -10.87
CA ARG A 284 2.72 26.06 -12.06
C ARG A 284 2.05 27.20 -12.81
N TYR A 285 1.40 28.10 -12.09
CA TYR A 285 0.56 29.14 -12.69
C TYR A 285 1.24 30.51 -12.80
N TRP A 286 2.30 30.74 -12.03
CA TRP A 286 3.16 31.92 -12.12
C TRP A 286 4.65 31.53 -12.20
N PRO A 287 5.09 30.79 -13.23
CA PRO A 287 6.48 30.32 -13.33
C PRO A 287 7.50 31.46 -13.47
N ASN A 288 7.09 32.58 -14.07
CA ASN A 288 7.94 33.73 -14.37
C ASN A 288 7.58 34.99 -13.55
N GLY A 289 6.68 34.86 -12.58
CA GLY A 289 6.14 36.00 -11.84
C GLY A 289 5.84 35.67 -10.39
N ASP A 290 5.34 36.65 -9.64
CA ASP A 290 4.93 36.43 -8.26
C ASP A 290 3.44 36.07 -8.19
N ALA A 291 3.13 34.98 -7.49
CA ALA A 291 1.75 34.58 -7.19
C ALA A 291 1.15 35.45 -6.07
N LEU A 292 1.97 36.05 -5.19
CA LEU A 292 1.48 36.93 -4.13
C LEU A 292 0.77 38.16 -4.70
N GLY A 293 -0.36 38.53 -4.09
CA GLY A 293 -1.21 39.64 -4.53
C GLY A 293 -2.03 39.35 -5.79
N LYS A 294 -1.85 38.19 -6.43
CA LYS A 294 -2.72 37.73 -7.52
C LYS A 294 -4.01 37.16 -6.95
N ARG A 295 -5.03 37.06 -7.80
CA ARG A 295 -6.36 36.60 -7.38
C ARG A 295 -6.78 35.33 -8.10
N ILE A 296 -7.41 34.44 -7.34
CA ILE A 296 -8.11 33.27 -7.86
C ILE A 296 -9.55 33.26 -7.36
N ARG A 297 -10.45 32.59 -8.07
CA ARG A 297 -11.85 32.39 -7.62
C ARG A 297 -12.35 31.01 -8.00
N PHE A 298 -13.37 30.52 -7.32
CA PHE A 298 -14.09 29.32 -7.75
C PHE A 298 -15.10 29.63 -8.85
N TYR A 299 -15.55 28.58 -9.52
CA TYR A 299 -16.64 28.66 -10.48
C TYR A 299 -17.95 29.02 -9.75
N GLY A 300 -18.81 29.79 -10.41
CA GLY A 300 -20.07 30.29 -9.82
C GLY A 300 -20.23 31.80 -9.96
N SER A 301 -21.31 32.33 -9.37
CA SER A 301 -21.60 33.77 -9.36
C SER A 301 -20.59 34.52 -8.50
N LEU A 302 -20.26 35.76 -8.87
CA LEU A 302 -19.30 36.60 -8.14
C LEU A 302 -19.72 36.87 -6.69
N GLU A 303 -21.02 36.86 -6.39
CA GLU A 303 -21.54 36.99 -5.03
C GLU A 303 -21.21 35.77 -4.15
N ARG A 304 -21.18 34.57 -4.73
CA ARG A 304 -20.93 33.31 -4.00
C ARG A 304 -19.47 32.87 -4.05
N ALA A 305 -18.77 33.22 -5.12
CA ALA A 305 -17.37 32.89 -5.36
C ALA A 305 -16.59 34.16 -5.74
N PRO A 306 -16.37 35.08 -4.78
CA PRO A 306 -15.62 36.31 -5.04
C PRO A 306 -14.15 36.01 -5.35
N TRP A 307 -13.47 36.99 -5.93
CA TRP A 307 -12.02 36.94 -6.10
C TRP A 307 -11.31 36.96 -4.74
N MET A 308 -10.41 36.00 -4.55
CA MET A 308 -9.60 35.83 -3.34
C MET A 308 -8.15 36.19 -3.63
N GLU A 309 -7.56 37.04 -2.81
CA GLU A 309 -6.15 37.44 -2.94
C GLU A 309 -5.21 36.39 -2.33
N ILE A 310 -4.18 36.01 -3.08
CA ILE A 310 -3.12 35.14 -2.60
C ILE A 310 -2.22 35.93 -1.63
N VAL A 311 -2.38 35.69 -0.33
CA VAL A 311 -1.64 36.41 0.73
C VAL A 311 -0.42 35.66 1.25
N GLY A 312 -0.28 34.38 0.92
CA GLY A 312 0.80 33.54 1.39
C GLY A 312 1.08 32.34 0.49
N ILE A 313 2.33 31.89 0.52
CA ILE A 313 2.79 30.66 -0.15
C ILE A 313 3.42 29.76 0.91
N VAL A 314 2.92 28.52 1.02
CA VAL A 314 3.41 27.52 1.96
C VAL A 314 4.18 26.40 1.25
N GLN A 315 5.00 25.68 2.01
CA GLN A 315 5.70 24.50 1.49
C GLN A 315 4.71 23.43 1.02
N ASP A 316 5.16 22.64 0.06
CA ASP A 316 4.38 21.53 -0.50
C ASP A 316 4.12 20.43 0.54
N VAL A 317 2.88 19.93 0.57
CA VAL A 317 2.44 18.85 1.44
C VAL A 317 1.99 17.65 0.61
N LYS A 318 2.47 16.45 0.96
CA LYS A 318 2.02 15.20 0.36
C LYS A 318 0.82 14.65 1.11
N HIS A 319 -0.31 14.46 0.43
CA HIS A 319 -1.42 13.68 1.00
C HIS A 319 -1.38 12.20 0.61
N GLU A 320 -0.54 11.83 -0.36
CA GLU A 320 -0.18 10.46 -0.69
C GLU A 320 1.34 10.40 -0.88
N LEU A 321 2.03 9.55 -0.10
CA LEU A 321 3.50 9.55 -0.09
C LEU A 321 4.10 9.13 -1.46
N ASN A 322 3.39 8.25 -2.17
CA ASN A 322 3.81 7.66 -3.45
C ASN A 322 3.43 8.51 -4.68
N LEU A 323 2.63 9.56 -4.52
CA LEU A 323 2.22 10.43 -5.62
C LEU A 323 3.01 11.75 -5.61
N PRO A 324 3.09 12.43 -6.78
CA PRO A 324 3.60 13.80 -6.82
C PRO A 324 2.67 14.74 -6.03
N VAL A 325 3.22 15.89 -5.64
CA VAL A 325 2.43 16.96 -5.02
C VAL A 325 1.56 17.62 -6.10
N GLU A 326 0.31 17.88 -5.75
CA GLU A 326 -0.66 18.58 -6.60
C GLU A 326 -0.81 20.05 -6.16
N PRO A 327 -1.28 20.95 -7.04
CA PRO A 327 -1.67 22.29 -6.62
C PRO A 327 -2.65 22.24 -5.45
N GLU A 328 -2.42 23.05 -4.43
CA GLU A 328 -3.25 23.10 -3.23
C GLU A 328 -3.45 24.56 -2.80
N TYR A 329 -4.66 24.86 -2.33
CA TYR A 329 -5.02 26.14 -1.75
C TYR A 329 -5.80 25.95 -0.46
N TYR A 330 -5.61 26.92 0.42
CA TYR A 330 -6.13 26.97 1.77
C TYR A 330 -7.02 28.20 1.90
N LEU A 331 -8.18 28.07 2.51
CA LEU A 331 -9.07 29.17 2.88
C LEU A 331 -9.19 29.27 4.41
N PRO A 332 -9.36 30.48 4.95
CA PRO A 332 -9.61 30.66 6.36
C PRO A 332 -11.01 30.15 6.70
N HIS A 333 -11.12 29.35 7.77
CA HIS A 333 -12.39 28.78 8.23
C HIS A 333 -13.48 29.82 8.55
N ALA A 334 -13.08 31.06 8.86
CA ALA A 334 -13.98 32.16 9.14
C ALA A 334 -14.60 32.78 7.88
N GLN A 335 -14.05 32.52 6.69
CA GLN A 335 -14.65 32.91 5.40
C GLN A 335 -15.42 31.75 4.77
N ASP A 336 -14.94 30.51 4.95
CA ASP A 336 -15.55 29.31 4.39
C ASP A 336 -15.62 28.20 5.44
N SER A 337 -16.80 27.98 6.02
CA SER A 337 -16.93 27.20 7.26
C SER A 337 -17.52 25.81 7.02
N TRP A 338 -16.70 24.78 7.22
CA TRP A 338 -17.12 23.40 7.11
C TRP A 338 -17.78 22.87 8.39
N ASN A 339 -18.73 21.95 8.25
CA ASN A 339 -19.35 21.28 9.39
C ASN A 339 -18.47 20.15 9.94
N ALA A 340 -17.77 19.43 9.06
CA ALA A 340 -16.84 18.37 9.42
C ALA A 340 -15.40 18.88 9.31
N MET A 341 -14.69 18.93 10.43
CA MET A 341 -13.27 19.29 10.48
C MET A 341 -12.53 18.37 11.45
N VAL A 342 -11.23 18.24 11.20
CA VAL A 342 -10.28 17.57 12.06
C VAL A 342 -9.61 18.61 12.94
N LEU A 343 -9.79 18.49 14.25
CA LEU A 343 -8.99 19.20 15.24
C LEU A 343 -7.60 18.58 15.28
N VAL A 344 -6.58 19.42 15.25
CA VAL A 344 -5.17 19.07 15.32
C VAL A 344 -4.57 19.80 16.52
N ALA A 345 -3.92 19.08 17.42
CA ALA A 345 -3.26 19.65 18.59
C ALA A 345 -1.83 19.12 18.70
N ARG A 346 -0.85 20.02 18.73
CA ARG A 346 0.54 19.68 19.01
C ARG A 346 0.77 19.68 20.51
N THR A 347 1.37 18.62 21.04
CA THR A 347 1.51 18.36 22.47
C THR A 347 2.96 18.12 22.86
N THR A 348 3.35 18.54 24.06
CA THR A 348 4.62 18.14 24.68
C THR A 348 4.54 16.75 25.31
N ALA A 349 3.35 16.38 25.81
CA ALA A 349 3.05 15.06 26.34
C ALA A 349 2.79 14.05 25.22
N GLU A 350 2.73 12.77 25.58
CA GLU A 350 2.28 11.70 24.69
C GLU A 350 0.88 12.05 24.14
N PRO A 351 0.69 12.09 22.80
CA PRO A 351 -0.56 12.57 22.19
C PRO A 351 -1.83 11.89 22.69
N GLY A 352 -1.80 10.57 22.90
CA GLY A 352 -2.94 9.80 23.40
C GLY A 352 -3.43 10.27 24.76
N SER A 353 -2.53 10.69 25.66
CA SER A 353 -2.88 11.24 26.98
C SER A 353 -3.73 12.52 26.92
N MET A 354 -3.62 13.30 25.82
CA MET A 354 -4.36 14.55 25.64
C MET A 354 -5.76 14.36 25.05
N ALA A 355 -6.11 13.13 24.64
CA ALA A 355 -7.42 12.84 24.06
C ALA A 355 -8.58 13.14 25.02
N ALA A 356 -8.48 12.71 26.29
CA ALA A 356 -9.54 12.91 27.27
C ALA A 356 -9.72 14.39 27.69
N PRO A 357 -8.65 15.15 28.02
CA PRO A 357 -8.74 16.59 28.28
C PRO A 357 -9.35 17.39 27.12
N ILE A 358 -8.94 17.10 25.88
CA ILE A 358 -9.47 17.80 24.71
C ILE A 358 -10.94 17.45 24.47
N ARG A 359 -11.30 16.16 24.61
CA ARG A 359 -12.70 15.72 24.52
C ARG A 359 -13.60 16.43 25.54
N GLN A 360 -13.11 16.69 26.75
CA GLN A 360 -13.87 17.46 27.74
C GLN A 360 -14.12 18.91 27.30
N GLN A 361 -13.18 19.55 26.60
CA GLN A 361 -13.41 20.90 26.06
C GLN A 361 -14.49 20.92 24.98
N VAL A 362 -14.53 19.90 24.13
CA VAL A 362 -15.60 19.72 23.13
C VAL A 362 -16.95 19.57 23.82
N LEU A 363 -17.06 18.67 24.81
CA LEU A 363 -18.30 18.44 25.57
C LEU A 363 -18.74 19.65 26.41
N ALA A 364 -17.78 20.48 26.86
CA ALA A 364 -18.06 21.71 27.58
C ALA A 364 -18.64 22.81 26.66
N LEU A 365 -18.25 22.84 25.39
CA LEU A 365 -18.86 23.70 24.37
C LEU A 365 -20.23 23.18 23.95
N ASP A 366 -20.31 21.88 23.64
CA ASP A 366 -21.55 21.24 23.27
C ASP A 366 -21.51 19.74 23.61
N LYS A 367 -22.40 19.35 24.53
CA LYS A 367 -22.53 17.97 25.05
C LYS A 367 -22.95 16.96 23.98
N ASP A 368 -23.58 17.45 22.90
CA ASP A 368 -24.10 16.61 21.83
C ASP A 368 -23.07 16.38 20.71
N GLN A 369 -21.83 16.86 20.85
CA GLN A 369 -20.79 16.70 19.83
C GLN A 369 -19.84 15.55 20.16
N PRO A 370 -19.99 14.38 19.52
CA PRO A 370 -19.02 13.30 19.67
C PRO A 370 -17.72 13.65 18.93
N VAL A 371 -16.60 13.43 19.60
CA VAL A 371 -15.30 13.29 18.93
C VAL A 371 -15.11 11.85 18.53
N PHE A 372 -14.57 11.62 17.34
CA PHE A 372 -14.29 10.27 16.84
C PHE A 372 -12.96 10.23 16.10
N ASP A 373 -12.51 9.01 15.82
CA ASP A 373 -11.28 8.74 15.08
C ASP A 373 -10.06 9.50 15.63
N VAL A 374 -9.90 9.40 16.96
CA VAL A 374 -8.81 10.04 17.71
C VAL A 374 -7.53 9.24 17.49
N ARG A 375 -6.53 9.87 16.85
CA ARG A 375 -5.28 9.23 16.47
C ARG A 375 -4.11 10.18 16.60
N SER A 376 -2.93 9.64 16.88
CA SER A 376 -1.71 10.41 16.68
C SER A 376 -1.41 10.56 15.19
N MET A 377 -0.80 11.68 14.78
CA MET A 377 -0.47 11.88 13.37
C MET A 377 0.61 10.91 12.87
N ARG A 378 1.38 10.34 13.80
CA ARG A 378 2.29 9.21 13.57
C ARG A 378 1.54 7.93 13.20
N GLU A 379 0.41 7.63 13.86
CA GLU A 379 -0.46 6.51 13.49
C GLU A 379 -1.10 6.74 12.12
N VAL A 380 -1.60 7.95 11.84
CA VAL A 380 -2.17 8.27 10.50
C VAL A 380 -1.14 8.01 9.40
N ARG A 381 0.11 8.44 9.60
CA ARG A 381 1.23 8.16 8.67
C ARG A 381 1.56 6.68 8.56
N ALA A 382 1.51 5.92 9.65
CA ALA A 382 1.77 4.47 9.62
C ALA A 382 0.68 3.73 8.83
N ILE A 383 -0.57 4.15 9.00
CA ILE A 383 -1.73 3.57 8.31
C ILE A 383 -1.68 3.87 6.81
N SER A 384 -1.27 5.09 6.41
CA SER A 384 -1.19 5.47 5.00
C SER A 384 -0.20 4.62 4.18
N VAL A 385 0.79 3.99 4.82
CA VAL A 385 1.75 3.09 4.16
C VAL A 385 1.41 1.60 4.29
N THR A 386 0.39 1.25 5.07
CA THR A 386 0.10 -0.15 5.41
C THR A 386 -0.28 -0.98 4.17
N LEU A 387 -0.99 -0.41 3.19
CA LEU A 387 -1.28 -1.10 1.92
C LEU A 387 -0.01 -1.53 1.15
N TYR A 388 1.06 -0.74 1.21
CA TYR A 388 2.32 -1.09 0.54
C TYR A 388 3.10 -2.20 1.28
N THR A 389 2.96 -2.26 2.61
CA THR A 389 3.62 -3.32 3.40
C THR A 389 3.12 -4.72 3.05
N PHE A 390 1.84 -4.86 2.71
CA PHE A 390 1.25 -6.14 2.32
C PHE A 390 1.85 -6.68 1.01
N GLY A 391 1.93 -5.85 -0.04
CA GLY A 391 2.53 -6.25 -1.31
C GLY A 391 4.02 -6.62 -1.18
N PHE A 392 4.76 -5.86 -0.37
CA PHE A 392 6.14 -6.19 -0.04
C PHE A 392 6.27 -7.54 0.68
N ALA A 393 5.46 -7.78 1.72
CA ALA A 393 5.50 -9.03 2.48
C ALA A 393 5.24 -10.26 1.59
N MET A 394 4.24 -10.18 0.69
CA MET A 394 3.93 -11.26 -0.26
C MET A 394 5.09 -11.52 -1.23
N MET A 395 5.67 -10.46 -1.83
CA MET A 395 6.80 -10.61 -2.74
C MET A 395 8.03 -11.19 -2.02
N ALA A 396 8.31 -10.74 -0.80
CA ALA A 396 9.41 -11.26 0.01
C ALA A 396 9.25 -12.76 0.32
N ILE A 397 8.02 -13.20 0.66
CA ILE A 397 7.72 -14.62 0.87
C ILE A 397 7.93 -15.41 -0.42
N PHE A 398 7.38 -14.97 -1.55
CA PHE A 398 7.54 -15.69 -2.82
C PHE A 398 8.98 -15.75 -3.30
N ALA A 399 9.74 -14.66 -3.16
CA ALA A 399 11.16 -14.65 -3.47
C ALA A 399 11.94 -15.63 -2.59
N THR A 400 11.63 -15.68 -1.29
CA THR A 400 12.28 -16.63 -0.36
C THR A 400 11.99 -18.07 -0.75
N VAL A 401 10.72 -18.41 -1.03
CA VAL A 401 10.32 -19.75 -1.48
C VAL A 401 11.01 -20.13 -2.79
N ALA A 402 11.06 -19.19 -3.76
CA ALA A 402 11.73 -19.43 -5.04
C ALA A 402 13.23 -19.73 -4.87
N VAL A 403 13.92 -18.97 -4.02
CA VAL A 403 15.34 -19.20 -3.71
C VAL A 403 15.56 -20.58 -3.06
N VAL A 404 14.71 -20.97 -2.11
CA VAL A 404 14.80 -22.30 -1.47
C VAL A 404 14.57 -23.41 -2.50
N LEU A 405 13.57 -23.26 -3.39
CA LEU A 405 13.31 -24.22 -4.45
C LEU A 405 14.50 -24.33 -5.41
N ALA A 406 15.06 -23.21 -5.86
CA ALA A 406 16.24 -23.19 -6.72
C ALA A 406 17.45 -23.87 -6.05
N ALA A 407 17.69 -23.63 -4.77
CA ALA A 407 18.76 -24.29 -4.02
C ALA A 407 18.56 -25.82 -3.98
N ILE A 408 17.34 -26.29 -3.74
CA ILE A 408 16.99 -27.73 -3.77
C ILE A 408 17.14 -28.29 -5.19
N GLY A 409 16.76 -27.54 -6.22
CA GLY A 409 16.90 -27.92 -7.63
C GLY A 409 18.35 -28.10 -8.06
N ILE A 410 19.22 -27.14 -7.70
CA ILE A 410 20.66 -27.20 -7.92
C ILE A 410 21.26 -28.41 -7.22
N TYR A 411 20.94 -28.62 -5.94
CA TYR A 411 21.40 -29.79 -5.19
C TYR A 411 20.99 -31.10 -5.87
N GLY A 412 19.73 -31.19 -6.31
CA GLY A 412 19.21 -32.37 -7.00
C GLY A 412 19.90 -32.67 -8.34
N VAL A 413 20.45 -31.66 -9.02
CA VAL A 413 21.27 -31.86 -10.23
C VAL A 413 22.70 -32.21 -9.87
N MET A 414 23.33 -31.50 -8.94
CA MET A 414 24.73 -31.74 -8.57
C MET A 414 24.95 -33.10 -7.91
N ALA A 415 24.05 -33.52 -7.01
CA ALA A 415 24.16 -34.80 -6.31
C ALA A 415 24.14 -36.03 -7.25
N PHE A 416 23.63 -35.88 -8.47
CA PHE A 416 23.57 -36.94 -9.49
C PHE A 416 24.49 -36.70 -10.69
N ALA A 417 25.18 -35.55 -10.75
CA ALA A 417 26.23 -35.30 -11.73
C ALA A 417 27.60 -35.79 -11.23
N VAL A 418 27.76 -35.92 -9.91
CA VAL A 418 29.00 -36.35 -9.24
C VAL A 418 29.04 -37.87 -8.97
N THR A 419 27.92 -38.58 -9.13
CA THR A 419 27.79 -40.05 -9.09
C THR A 419 27.36 -40.58 -10.44
#